data_AF-A0A849NEF2-F1
#
_entry.id   AF-A0A849NEF2-F1
#
_cell.length_a   1.000
_cell.length_b   1.000
_cell.length_c   1.000
_cell.angle_alpha   90.00
_cell.angle_beta   90.00
_cell.angle_gamma   90.00
#
_symmetry.space_group_name_H-M   'P 1'
#
loop_
_entity.id
_entity.type
_entity.pdbx_description
1 polymer ?
#
loop_
_entity_poly.entity_id
_entity_poly.type
_entity_poly.pdbx_seq_one_letter_code
_entity_poly.pdbx_strand_id
1 'polypeptide(L)'
;MSKKIKEFLKSPHIQIALATGISIIVMAYFSKRVLPKPIGYLPTAIPPFLMVIYEGIRQKYEDKKISKVKYWIAAIFLSSAIIIVLTWYKII
;
A
#
# COMPACT_ATOMS: atom_id res chain seq x y z
N MET A 1 -14.50 22.69 3.27
CA MET A 1 -13.86 21.49 3.85
C MET A 1 -13.34 21.82 5.24
N SER A 2 -13.90 21.22 6.31
CA SER A 2 -13.71 21.66 7.70
C SER A 2 -12.28 21.38 8.21
N LYS A 3 -11.68 22.28 9.01
CA LYS A 3 -10.27 22.18 9.51
C LYS A 3 -9.93 20.81 10.11
N LYS A 4 -10.90 20.18 10.79
CA LYS A 4 -10.79 18.83 11.38
C LYS A 4 -10.49 17.72 10.38
N ILE A 5 -11.04 17.81 9.15
CA ILE A 5 -10.80 16.80 8.09
C ILE A 5 -9.35 16.88 7.59
N LYS A 6 -8.79 18.08 7.49
CA LYS A 6 -7.38 18.27 7.10
C LYS A 6 -6.42 17.71 8.16
N GLU A 7 -6.75 17.83 9.44
CA GLU A 7 -5.94 17.24 10.52
C GLU A 7 -6.03 15.72 10.54
N PHE A 8 -7.22 15.15 10.32
CA PHE A 8 -7.41 13.71 10.15
C PHE A 8 -6.56 13.16 9.00
N LEU A 9 -6.58 13.81 7.83
CA LEU A 9 -5.77 13.41 6.66
C LEU A 9 -4.26 13.61 6.85
N LYS A 10 -3.84 14.42 7.84
CA LYS A 10 -2.43 14.54 8.23
C LYS A 10 -1.95 13.39 9.10
N SER A 11 -2.85 12.59 9.66
CA SER A 11 -2.47 11.45 10.50
C SER A 11 -1.71 10.40 9.67
N PRO A 12 -0.48 10.05 10.07
CA PRO A 12 0.34 9.03 9.41
C PRO A 12 -0.35 7.68 9.14
N HIS A 13 -1.13 7.21 10.12
CA HIS A 13 -1.87 5.96 10.01
C HIS A 13 -2.93 6.06 8.89
N ILE A 14 -3.64 7.19 8.83
CA ILE A 14 -4.67 7.42 7.82
C ILE A 14 -4.05 7.53 6.43
N GLN A 15 -2.89 8.17 6.30
CA GLN A 15 -2.19 8.27 5.02
C GLN A 15 -1.78 6.90 4.48
N ILE A 16 -1.29 5.99 5.33
CA ILE A 16 -0.92 4.63 4.92
C ILE A 16 -2.14 3.77 4.65
N ALA A 17 -3.19 3.87 5.46
CA ALA A 17 -4.45 3.17 5.20
C ALA A 17 -5.05 3.59 3.85
N LEU A 18 -5.06 4.89 3.56
CA LEU A 18 -5.52 5.41 2.27
C LEU A 18 -4.63 4.96 1.11
N ALA A 19 -3.30 5.07 1.24
CA ALA A 19 -2.38 4.62 0.20
C ALA A 19 -2.55 3.12 -0.09
N THR A 20 -2.69 2.30 0.95
CA THR A 20 -2.93 0.86 0.84
C THR A 20 -4.26 0.57 0.16
N GLY A 21 -5.35 1.22 0.58
CA GLY A 21 -6.66 1.05 -0.04
C GLY A 21 -6.67 1.44 -1.51
N ILE A 22 -6.03 2.56 -1.87
CA ILE A 22 -5.85 2.97 -3.26
C ILE A 22 -5.07 1.90 -4.04
N SER A 23 -3.98 1.38 -3.47
CA SER A 23 -3.18 0.32 -4.09
C SER A 23 -3.99 -0.95 -4.38
N ILE A 24 -4.84 -1.37 -3.44
CA ILE A 24 -5.71 -2.54 -3.61
C ILE A 24 -6.72 -2.30 -4.74
N ILE A 25 -7.34 -1.11 -4.79
CA ILE A 25 -8.30 -0.76 -5.86
C ILE A 25 -7.60 -0.78 -7.22
N VAL A 26 -6.40 -0.19 -7.32
CA VAL A 26 -5.61 -0.19 -8.56
C VAL A 26 -5.26 -1.62 -8.97
N MET A 27 -4.72 -2.44 -8.08
CA MET A 27 -4.40 -3.84 -8.39
C MET A 27 -5.64 -4.63 -8.81
N ALA A 28 -6.78 -4.46 -8.13
CA ALA A 28 -8.03 -5.14 -8.48
C ALA A 28 -8.52 -4.72 -9.88
N TYR A 29 -8.40 -3.43 -10.22
CA TYR A 29 -8.73 -2.92 -11.55
C TYR A 29 -7.83 -3.54 -12.62
N PHE A 30 -6.50 -3.51 -12.42
CA PHE A 30 -5.54 -4.08 -13.35
C PHE A 30 -5.72 -5.60 -13.50
N SER A 31 -5.96 -6.31 -12.40
CA SER A 31 -6.23 -7.75 -12.39
C SER A 31 -7.48 -8.13 -13.19
N LYS A 32 -8.49 -7.26 -13.25
CA LYS A 32 -9.75 -7.55 -13.94
C LYS A 32 -9.77 -7.09 -15.40
N ARG A 33 -9.07 -5.99 -15.72
CA ARG A 33 -9.20 -5.31 -17.02
C ARG A 33 -7.97 -5.33 -17.90
N VAL A 34 -6.78 -5.50 -17.36
CA VAL A 34 -5.52 -5.28 -18.10
C VAL A 34 -4.66 -6.53 -18.14
N LEU A 35 -4.58 -7.27 -17.03
CA LEU A 35 -3.72 -8.45 -16.92
C LEU A 35 -4.33 -9.69 -17.62
N PRO A 36 -3.50 -10.50 -18.30
CA PRO A 36 -3.95 -11.70 -18.99
C PRO A 36 -4.35 -12.85 -18.03
N LYS A 37 -3.92 -12.77 -16.77
CA LYS A 37 -4.31 -13.69 -15.69
C LYS A 37 -4.67 -12.89 -14.44
N PRO A 38 -5.65 -13.36 -13.65
CA PRO A 38 -5.96 -12.73 -12.37
C PRO A 38 -4.76 -12.83 -11.43
N ILE A 39 -4.49 -11.75 -10.69
CA ILE A 39 -3.43 -11.72 -9.67
C ILE A 39 -3.83 -12.70 -8.56
N GLY A 40 -2.90 -13.55 -8.14
CA GLY A 40 -3.14 -14.45 -7.01
C GLY A 40 -3.43 -13.71 -5.70
N TYR A 41 -4.02 -14.43 -4.73
CA TYR A 41 -4.35 -13.88 -3.41
C TYR A 41 -3.11 -13.47 -2.60
N LEU A 42 -2.01 -14.21 -2.70
CA LEU A 42 -0.77 -13.88 -1.98
C LEU A 42 -0.18 -12.53 -2.41
N PRO A 43 0.04 -12.27 -3.71
CA PRO A 43 0.58 -10.98 -4.15
C PRO A 43 -0.32 -9.80 -3.78
N THR A 44 -1.65 -9.94 -3.88
CA THR A 44 -2.59 -8.87 -3.52
C THR A 44 -2.60 -8.55 -2.02
N ALA A 45 -2.15 -9.47 -1.17
CA ALA A 45 -2.02 -9.25 0.27
C ALA A 45 -0.74 -8.49 0.67
N ILE A 46 0.23 -8.29 -0.23
CA ILE A 46 1.51 -7.64 0.10
C ILE A 46 1.30 -6.17 0.56
N PRO A 47 0.51 -5.32 -0.13
CA PRO A 47 0.25 -3.96 0.34
C PRO A 47 -0.38 -3.87 1.73
N PRO A 48 -1.47 -4.60 2.05
CA PRO A 48 -2.02 -4.59 3.41
C PRO A 48 -1.06 -5.20 4.44
N PHE A 49 -0.23 -6.17 4.05
CA PHE A 49 0.80 -6.70 4.95
C PHE A 49 1.85 -5.64 5.32
N LEU A 50 2.31 -4.83 4.35
CA LEU A 50 3.21 -3.71 4.62
C LEU A 50 2.59 -2.66 5.56
N MET A 51 1.29 -2.40 5.44
CA MET A 51 0.57 -1.53 6.38
C MET A 51 0.60 -2.07 7.81
N VAL A 52 0.36 -3.37 8.01
CA VAL A 52 0.38 -3.98 9.35
C VAL A 52 1.78 -3.93 9.95
N ILE A 53 2.82 -4.20 9.14
CA ILE A 53 4.22 -4.06 9.59
C ILE A 53 4.50 -2.62 10.00
N TYR A 54 4.04 -1.65 9.21
CA TYR A 54 4.18 -0.23 9.54
C TYR A 54 3.57 0.10 10.91
N GLU A 55 2.35 -0.35 11.17
CA GLU A 55 1.67 -0.10 12.45
C GLU A 55 2.44 -0.70 13.62
N GLY A 56 2.93 -1.93 13.50
CA GLY A 56 3.75 -2.57 14.52
C GLY A 56 5.08 -1.86 14.78
N ILE A 57 5.76 -1.40 13.72
CA ILE A 57 7.02 -0.65 13.86
C ILE A 57 6.77 0.73 14.43
N ARG A 58 5.71 1.41 14.02
CA ARG A 58 5.37 2.76 14.49
C ARG A 58 5.05 2.76 15.98
N GLN A 59 4.31 1.77 16.48
CA GLN A 59 4.04 1.64 17.92
C GLN A 59 5.33 1.47 18.74
N LYS A 60 6.37 0.86 18.17
CA LYS A 60 7.62 0.53 18.88
C LYS A 60 8.76 1.54 18.67
N TYR A 61 8.75 2.30 17.56
CA TYR A 61 9.85 3.18 17.15
C TYR A 61 9.35 4.48 16.50
N GLU A 62 8.63 5.30 17.28
CA GLU A 62 8.00 6.55 16.79
C GLU A 62 8.97 7.51 16.08
N ASP A 63 10.23 7.62 16.54
CA ASP A 63 11.19 8.64 16.09
C ASP A 63 12.25 8.18 15.07
N LYS A 64 12.29 6.89 14.70
CA LYS A 64 13.32 6.41 13.75
C LYS A 64 12.94 6.78 12.32
N LYS A 65 13.96 7.05 11.48
CA LYS A 65 13.80 7.31 10.03
C LYS A 65 12.93 6.26 9.31
N ILE A 66 12.89 5.03 9.83
CA ILE A 66 12.08 3.90 9.35
C ILE A 66 10.56 4.12 9.57
N SER A 67 10.14 4.94 10.53
CA SER A 67 8.72 5.26 10.81
C SER A 67 8.15 6.37 9.90
N LYS A 68 8.99 6.97 9.04
CA LYS A 68 8.55 8.02 8.11
C LYS A 68 7.58 7.44 7.08
N VAL A 69 6.34 7.92 7.16
CA VAL A 69 5.20 7.57 6.29
C VAL A 69 5.56 7.53 4.81
N LYS A 70 6.33 8.51 4.34
CA LYS A 70 6.68 8.64 2.91
C LYS A 70 7.40 7.40 2.36
N TYR A 71 8.27 6.74 3.14
CA TYR A 71 8.96 5.53 2.69
C TYR A 71 8.01 4.34 2.58
N TRP A 72 7.05 4.23 3.50
CA TRP A 72 6.05 3.15 3.49
C TRP A 72 5.04 3.32 2.38
N ILE A 73 4.58 4.54 2.12
CA ILE A 73 3.77 4.85 0.94
C ILE A 73 4.53 4.47 -0.33
N ALA A 74 5.80 4.87 -0.45
CA ALA A 74 6.62 4.49 -1.60
C ALA A 74 6.79 2.96 -1.72
N ALA A 75 6.99 2.26 -0.61
CA ALA A 75 7.10 0.79 -0.59
C ALA A 75 5.79 0.09 -1.02
N ILE A 76 4.63 0.61 -0.61
CA ILE A 76 3.30 0.11 -1.02
C ILE A 76 3.10 0.28 -2.54
N PHE A 77 3.40 1.47 -3.08
CA PHE A 77 3.30 1.70 -4.52
C PHE A 77 4.30 0.86 -5.31
N LEU A 78 5.55 0.79 -4.85
CA LEU A 78 6.61 0.03 -5.51
C LEU A 78 6.30 -1.47 -5.52
N SER A 79 5.85 -2.04 -4.39
CA SER A 79 5.45 -3.44 -4.32
C SER A 79 4.28 -3.73 -5.26
N SER A 80 3.27 -2.87 -5.30
CA SER A 80 2.12 -3.02 -6.19
C SER A 80 2.53 -2.96 -7.67
N ALA A 81 3.43 -2.04 -8.03
CA ALA A 81 3.98 -1.97 -9.38
C ALA A 81 4.75 -3.25 -9.75
N ILE A 82 5.61 -3.75 -8.85
CA ILE A 82 6.36 -4.99 -9.05
C ILE A 82 5.41 -6.17 -9.26
N ILE A 83 4.36 -6.30 -8.45
CA ILE A 83 3.36 -7.38 -8.58
C ILE A 83 2.69 -7.34 -9.95
N ILE A 84 2.24 -6.16 -10.39
CA ILE A 84 1.60 -6.00 -11.70
C ILE A 84 2.56 -6.40 -12.82
N VAL A 85 3.82 -5.95 -12.75
CA VAL A 85 4.85 -6.28 -13.75
C VAL A 85 5.14 -7.78 -13.76
N LEU A 86 5.36 -8.40 -12.61
CA LEU A 86 5.64 -9.84 -12.53
C LEU A 86 4.45 -10.69 -13.03
N THR A 87 3.23 -10.28 -12.71
CA THR A 87 2.01 -10.93 -13.21
C THR A 87 1.89 -10.77 -14.73
N TRP A 88 2.28 -9.60 -15.26
CA TRP A 88 2.31 -9.34 -16.70
C TRP A 88 3.24 -10.30 -17.45
N TYR A 89 4.44 -10.53 -16.89
CA TYR A 89 5.41 -11.50 -17.41
C TYR A 89 5.05 -12.96 -17.09
N LYS A 90 3.89 -13.22 -16.45
CA LYS A 90 3.41 -14.56 -16.05
C LYS A 90 4.40 -15.31 -15.14
N ILE A 91 5.19 -14.59 -14.35
CA ILE A 91 6.16 -15.16 -13.40
C ILE A 91 5.46 -15.67 -12.14
N ILE A 92 4.43 -14.96 -11.70
CA ILE A 92 3.51 -15.26 -10.60
C ILE A 92 2.07 -15.02 -11.07
#